data_AF-A0A125BCY1-F1
#
_entry.id   AF-A0A125BCY1-F1
#
_cell.length_a   1.000
_cell.length_b   1.000
_cell.length_c   1.000
_cell.angle_alpha   90.00
_cell.angle_beta   90.00
_cell.angle_gamma   90.00
#
_symmetry.space_group_name_H-M   'P 1'
#
loop_
_entity.id
_entity.type
_entity.pdbx_description
1 polymer ?
#
loop_
_entity_poly.entity_id
_entity_poly.type
_entity_poly.pdbx_seq_one_letter_code
_entity_poly.pdbx_strand_id
1 'polypeptide(L)' 'MKKAKLIRDSFTMPDGEYALIATLKKRCLDAGVSAKKSEILRAAIANLAKLSDASVVAAVRRLEVIKTGRPAKGSK' A
#
# COMPACT_ATOMS: atom_id res chain seq x y z
N MET A 1 -19.51 -12.33 18.78
CA MET A 1 -18.23 -11.67 18.45
C MET A 1 -18.51 -10.41 17.63
N LYS A 2 -18.01 -9.24 18.04
CA LYS A 2 -18.24 -7.99 17.29
C LYS A 2 -17.46 -8.05 15.96
N LYS A 3 -18.16 -7.81 14.83
CA LYS A 3 -17.51 -7.68 13.52
C LYS A 3 -16.48 -6.55 13.58
N ALA A 4 -15.27 -6.79 13.08
CA ALA A 4 -14.24 -5.77 13.01
C ALA A 4 -14.74 -4.59 12.16
N LYS A 5 -14.54 -3.36 12.66
CA LYS A 5 -14.88 -2.14 11.92
C LYS A 5 -14.05 -2.09 10.64
N LEU A 6 -14.70 -2.07 9.49
CA LEU A 6 -14.03 -1.92 8.19
C LEU A 6 -13.88 -0.43 7.87
N ILE A 7 -12.65 0.03 7.68
CA ILE A 7 -12.34 1.39 7.23
C ILE A 7 -11.99 1.31 5.74
N ARG A 8 -12.65 2.11 4.91
CA ARG A 8 -12.29 2.28 3.49
C ARG A 8 -11.38 3.49 3.38
N ASP A 9 -10.25 3.31 2.74
CA ASP A 9 -9.26 4.35 2.50
C ASP A 9 -8.82 4.33 1.03
N SER A 10 -8.52 5.50 0.48
CA SER A 10 -8.11 5.68 -0.92
C SER A 10 -6.86 6.57 -0.95
N PHE A 11 -5.81 6.10 -1.60
CA PHE A 11 -4.55 6.83 -1.73
C PHE A 11 -4.05 6.82 -3.18
N THR A 12 -3.24 7.83 -3.52
CA THR A 12 -2.54 7.95 -4.81
C THR A 12 -1.15 7.33 -4.69
N MET A 13 -0.69 6.65 -5.74
CA MET A 13 0.57 5.91 -5.78
C MET A 13 1.22 6.09 -7.16
N PRO A 14 2.55 6.19 -7.27
CA PRO A 14 3.24 6.22 -8.57
C PRO A 14 2.99 4.93 -9.35
N ASP A 15 2.93 5.03 -10.67
CA ASP A 15 2.63 3.89 -11.55
C ASP A 15 3.60 2.71 -11.34
N GLY A 16 4.88 2.99 -11.10
CA GLY A 16 5.89 1.96 -10.81
C GLY A 16 5.59 1.18 -9.52
N GLU A 17 5.22 1.86 -8.44
CA GLU A 17 4.84 1.22 -7.18
C GLU A 17 3.52 0.44 -7.32
N TYR A 18 2.59 0.96 -8.12
CA TYR A 18 1.33 0.27 -8.41
C TYR A 18 1.59 -1.04 -9.19
N ALA A 19 2.52 -1.01 -10.15
CA ALA A 19 2.94 -2.20 -10.89
C ALA A 19 3.58 -3.26 -9.98
N LEU A 20 4.32 -2.86 -8.94
CA LEU A 20 4.87 -3.81 -7.96
C LEU A 20 3.79 -4.63 -7.25
N ILE A 21 2.62 -4.05 -6.99
CA ILE A 21 1.48 -4.80 -6.42
C ILE A 21 1.04 -5.92 -7.37
N ALA A 22 0.97 -5.65 -8.67
CA ALA A 22 0.60 -6.66 -9.66
C ALA A 22 1.64 -7.79 -9.72
N THR A 23 2.94 -7.44 -9.68
CA THR A 23 4.03 -8.41 -9.60
C THR A 23 3.94 -9.29 -8.35
N LEU A 24 3.62 -8.70 -7.19
CA LEU A 24 3.43 -9.46 -5.94
C LEU A 24 2.23 -10.39 -6.02
N LYS A 25 1.10 -9.93 -6.59
CA LYS A 25 -0.06 -10.79 -6.82
C LYS A 25 0.28 -11.97 -7.73
N LYS A 26 1.02 -11.72 -8.81
CA LYS A 26 1.48 -12.79 -9.72
C LYS A 26 2.37 -13.79 -8.97
N ARG A 27 3.34 -13.32 -8.18
CA ARG A 27 4.18 -14.20 -7.35
C ARG A 27 3.36 -15.08 -6.40
N CYS A 28 2.33 -14.53 -5.76
CA CYS A 28 1.42 -15.32 -4.93
C CYS A 28 0.67 -16.37 -5.77
N LEU A 29 0.18 -15.97 -6.94
CA LEU A 29 -0.57 -16.87 -7.83
C LEU A 29 0.30 -18.02 -8.35
N ASP A 30 1.54 -17.74 -8.74
CA ASP A 30 2.53 -18.74 -9.17
C ASP A 30 2.82 -19.75 -8.04
N ALA A 31 2.68 -19.33 -6.78
CA ALA A 31 2.75 -20.19 -5.59
C ALA A 31 1.40 -20.81 -5.18
N GLY A 32 0.36 -20.71 -6.02
CA GLY A 32 -0.97 -21.27 -5.77
C GLY A 32 -1.88 -20.44 -4.87
N VAL A 33 -1.52 -19.20 -4.54
CA VAL A 33 -2.28 -18.31 -3.64
C VAL A 33 -2.84 -17.12 -4.41
N SER A 34 -4.17 -17.04 -4.52
CA SER A 34 -4.83 -15.87 -5.10
C SER A 34 -4.88 -14.72 -4.09
N ALA A 35 -4.06 -13.69 -4.31
CA ALA A 35 -3.99 -12.51 -3.43
C ALA A 35 -4.71 -11.29 -4.02
N LYS A 36 -5.48 -10.58 -3.20
CA LYS A 36 -6.08 -9.28 -3.53
C LYS A 36 -5.11 -8.14 -3.25
N LYS A 37 -5.31 -6.99 -3.89
CA LYS A 37 -4.54 -5.77 -3.61
C LYS A 37 -4.57 -5.40 -2.11
N SER A 38 -5.74 -5.47 -1.47
CA SER A 38 -5.88 -5.18 -0.04
C SER A 38 -5.20 -6.19 0.88
N GLU A 39 -4.93 -7.42 0.42
CA GLU A 39 -4.17 -8.43 1.16
C GLU A 39 -2.69 -8.15 1.08
N ILE A 40 -2.17 -7.83 -0.10
CA ILE A 40 -0.77 -7.42 -0.30
C ILE A 40 -0.45 -6.19 0.58
N LEU A 41 -1.31 -5.18 0.57
CA LEU A 41 -1.10 -3.97 1.38
C LEU A 41 -1.13 -4.26 2.89
N ARG A 42 -2.09 -5.07 3.36
CA ARG A 42 -2.14 -5.46 4.78
C ARG A 42 -0.93 -6.30 5.20
N ALA A 43 -0.46 -7.20 4.33
CA ALA A 43 0.75 -7.98 4.56
C ALA A 43 2.00 -7.08 4.63
N ALA A 44 2.10 -6.08 3.76
CA ALA A 44 3.19 -5.10 3.77
C ALA A 44 3.21 -4.29 5.08
N ILE A 45 2.05 -3.79 5.53
CA ILE A 45 1.94 -3.07 6.82
C ILE A 45 2.33 -3.97 7.98
N ALA A 46 1.83 -5.21 8.01
CA ALA A 46 2.16 -6.17 9.07
C ALA A 46 3.66 -6.53 9.09
N ASN A 47 4.33 -6.54 7.94
CA ASN A 47 5.76 -6.73 7.86
C ASN A 47 6.54 -5.49 8.32
N LEU A 48 6.10 -4.29 7.94
CA LEU A 48 6.71 -3.03 8.37
C LEU A 48 6.63 -2.86 9.89
N ALA A 49 5.52 -3.26 10.51
CA ALA A 49 5.30 -3.19 11.96
C ALA A 49 6.21 -4.12 12.79
N LYS A 50 6.91 -5.07 12.16
CA LYS A 50 7.89 -5.94 12.83
C LYS A 50 9.30 -5.34 12.87
N LEU A 51 9.54 -4.27 12.11
CA LEU A 51 10.85 -3.62 12.05
C LEU A 51 11.06 -2.68 13.25
N SER A 52 12.31 -2.33 13.55
CA SER A 52 12.63 -1.28 14.52
C SER A 52 12.18 0.10 14.03
N ASP A 53 11.92 1.02 14.96
CA ASP A 53 11.51 2.40 14.63
C ASP A 53 12.48 3.08 13.65
N ALA A 54 13.79 2.92 13.86
CA ALA A 54 14.82 3.45 12.97
C ALA A 54 14.69 2.90 11.54
N SER A 55 14.36 1.60 11.39
CA SER A 55 14.17 0.95 10.10
C SER A 55 12.90 1.43 9.41
N VAL A 56 11.81 1.61 10.16
CA VAL A 56 10.55 2.15 9.64
C VAL A 56 10.76 3.58 9.14
N VAL A 57 11.39 4.44 9.94
CA VAL A 57 11.69 5.83 9.55
C VAL A 57 12.58 5.87 8.31
N ALA A 58 13.62 5.04 8.26
CA ALA A 58 14.49 4.96 7.09
C ALA A 58 13.74 4.49 5.83
N ALA A 59 12.81 3.53 5.96
CA ALA A 59 11.98 3.07 4.86
C ALA A 59 11.08 4.18 4.31
N VAL A 60 10.43 4.95 5.19
CA VAL A 60 9.57 6.07 4.80
C VAL A 60 10.38 7.19 4.13
N ARG A 61 11.57 7.52 4.65
CA ARG A 61 12.42 8.59 4.09
C ARG A 61 12.96 8.29 2.69
N ARG A 62 12.99 7.01 2.27
CA ARG A 62 13.40 6.62 0.91
C ARG A 62 12.29 6.78 -0.13
N LEU A 63 11.04 6.95 0.30
CA LEU A 63 9.93 7.16 -0.63
C LEU A 63 10.07 8.53 -1.27
N GLU A 64 9.92 8.58 -2.59
CA GLU A 64 9.85 9.86 -3.28
C GLU A 64 8.59 10.61 -2.85
N VAL A 65 8.70 11.92 -2.65
CA VAL A 65 7.55 12.75 -2.34
C VAL A 65 6.64 12.76 -3.55
N ILE A 66 5.52 12.06 -3.45
CA ILE A 66 4.43 12.17 -4.43
C ILE A 66 3.91 13.60 -4.34
N LYS A 67 4.24 14.43 -5.34
CA LYS A 67 3.60 15.74 -5.52
C LYS A 67 2.17 15.48 -5.98
N THR A 68 1.29 15.17 -5.05
CA THR A 68 -0.14 15.15 -5.35
C THR A 68 -0.56 16.60 -5.61
N GLY A 69 -0.80 16.92 -6.88
CA GLY A 69 -1.56 18.11 -7.21
C GLY A 69 -2.94 17.94 -6.57
N ARG A 70 -3.26 18.77 -5.58
CA ARG A 70 -4.65 18.95 -5.15
C ARG A 70 -5.43 19.35 -6.41
N PRO A 71 -6.47 18.64 -6.86
CA PRO A 71 -7.34 19.21 -7.87
C PRO A 71 -7.83 20.54 -7.31
N ALA A 72 -7.49 21.63 -8.01
CA ALA A 72 -8.07 22.93 -7.73
C ALA A 72 -9.57 22.72 -7.71
N LYS A 73 -10.19 23.16 -6.60
CA LYS A 73 -11.62 23.08 -6.36
C LYS A 73 -12.32 23.50 -7.65
N GLY A 74 -12.89 22.53 -8.38
CA GLY A 74 -13.57 22.79 -9.63
C GLY A 74 -14.74 23.71 -9.32
N SER A 75 -14.59 24.97 -9.71
CA SER A 75 -15.67 25.93 -9.81
C SER A 75 -16.66 25.42 -10.85
N LYS A 76 -17.80 24.91 -10.39
CA LYS A 76 -19.12 25.12 -10.98
C LYS A 76 -20.14 25.16 -9.85
#